data_AF-A0A532VEF4-F1
#
_entry.id   AF-A0A532VEF4-F1
#
_cell.length_a   1.000
_cell.length_b   1.000
_cell.length_c   1.000
_cell.angle_alpha   90.00
_cell.angle_beta   90.00
_cell.angle_gamma   90.00
#
_symmetry.space_group_name_H-M   'P 1'
#
loop_
_entity.id
_entity.type
_entity.pdbx_description
1 polymer ?
#
loop_
_entity_poly.entity_id
_entity_poly.type
_entity_poly.pdbx_seq_one_letter_code
_entity_poly.pdbx_strand_id
1 'polypeptide(L)' 'VDREVVAIGGTDRGADTAVVIKPAHAQKFLSLEIREILAKPRKT' A
#
# COMPACT_ATOMS: atom_id res chain seq x y z
N VAL A 1 -12.40 -11.07 -1.59
CA VAL A 1 -12.47 -9.61 -1.71
C VAL A 1 -11.62 -9.24 -2.91
N ASP A 2 -12.24 -8.90 -4.05
CA ASP A 2 -11.54 -8.58 -5.30
C ASP A 2 -11.92 -7.16 -5.71
N ARG A 3 -11.35 -6.18 -5.01
CA ARG A 3 -11.53 -4.75 -5.26
C ARG A 3 -10.30 -3.99 -4.80
N GLU A 4 -10.10 -2.81 -5.38
CA GLU A 4 -9.05 -1.89 -4.95
C GLU A 4 -9.31 -1.41 -3.52
N VAL A 5 -8.24 -1.21 -2.76
CA VAL A 5 -8.28 -0.78 -1.37
C VAL A 5 -7.21 0.28 -1.10
N VAL A 6 -7.48 1.16 -0.14
CA VAL A 6 -6.48 2.10 0.39
C VAL A 6 -5.73 1.41 1.52
N ALA A 7 -4.42 1.30 1.39
CA ALA A 7 -3.52 0.84 2.44
C ALA A 7 -2.79 2.03 3.07
N ILE A 8 -2.74 2.05 4.40
CA ILE A 8 -2.09 3.10 5.20
C ILE A 8 -1.02 2.45 6.08
N GLY A 9 0.16 3.05 6.12
CA GLY A 9 1.30 2.60 6.93
C GLY A 9 2.18 3.77 7.37
N GLY A 10 3.08 3.52 8.31
CA GLY A 10 4.01 4.53 8.82
C GLY A 10 5.36 3.94 9.21
N THR A 11 6.38 4.79 9.31
CA THR A 11 7.72 4.42 9.78
C THR A 11 7.79 4.52 11.31
N ASP A 12 8.19 3.43 11.99
CA ASP A 12 8.21 3.29 13.47
C ASP A 12 6.83 3.41 14.13
N ARG A 13 6.24 4.62 14.13
CA ARG A 13 4.97 4.95 14.78
C ARG A 13 4.13 5.89 13.93
N GLY A 14 2.80 5.77 14.06
CA GLY A 14 1.85 6.57 13.31
C GLY A 14 1.69 6.11 11.85
N ALA A 15 1.28 7.03 10.98
CA ALA A 15 1.09 6.80 9.55
C ALA A 15 1.63 7.97 8.74
N ASP A 16 2.52 7.68 7.79
CA ASP A 16 3.17 8.66 6.93
C ASP A 16 3.04 8.32 5.42
N THR A 17 2.50 7.13 5.11
CA THR A 17 2.41 6.57 3.77
C THR A 17 1.00 6.04 3.51
N ALA A 18 0.44 6.38 2.35
CA ALA A 18 -0.87 5.90 1.90
C ALA A 18 -0.85 5.59 0.40
N VAL A 19 -1.37 4.44 0.02
CA VAL A 19 -1.38 3.94 -1.37
C VAL A 19 -2.71 3.26 -1.70
N VAL A 20 -3.13 3.32 -2.97
CA VAL A 20 -4.20 2.49 -3.50
C VAL A 20 -3.59 1.22 -4.09
N ILE A 21 -4.05 0.04 -3.66
CA ILE A 21 -3.53 -1.25 -4.13
C ILE A 21 -4.64 -2.17 -4.62
N LYS A 22 -4.31 -3.03 -5.59
CA LYS A 22 -5.03 -4.27 -5.84
C LYS A 22 -4.37 -5.37 -5.00
N PRO A 23 -5.05 -5.91 -3.97
CA PRO A 23 -4.44 -6.85 -3.05
C PRO A 23 -4.26 -8.22 -3.70
N ALA A 24 -3.27 -8.98 -3.23
CA ALA A 24 -3.05 -10.38 -3.58
C ALA A 24 -2.72 -11.20 -2.33
N HIS A 25 -3.04 -12.49 -2.36
CA HIS A 25 -2.65 -13.43 -1.31
C HIS A 25 -1.15 -13.73 -1.37
N ALA A 26 -0.55 -14.14 -0.24
CA ALA A 26 0.90 -14.37 -0.12
C ALA A 26 1.47 -15.33 -1.19
N GLN A 27 0.73 -16.38 -1.57
CA GLN A 27 1.14 -17.31 -2.64
C GLN A 27 1.25 -16.66 -4.02
N LYS A 28 0.57 -15.53 -4.24
CA LYS A 28 0.57 -14.74 -5.48
C LYS A 28 1.11 -13.32 -5.21
N PHE A 29 2.11 -13.19 -4.36
CA PHE A 29 2.66 -11.89 -3.95
C PHE A 29 2.98 -10.95 -5.12
N LEU A 30 3.53 -11.48 -6.22
CA LEU A 30 3.88 -10.71 -7.41
C LEU A 30 2.66 -10.22 -8.22
N SER A 31 1.45 -10.68 -7.89
CA SER A 31 0.19 -10.16 -8.43
C SER A 31 -0.37 -8.98 -7.63
N LEU A 32 0.30 -8.57 -6.53
CA LEU A 32 -0.02 -7.33 -5.84
C LEU A 32 0.41 -6.16 -6.72
N GLU A 33 -0.49 -5.20 -6.90
CA GLU A 33 -0.22 -4.04 -7.74
C GLU A 33 -0.47 -2.76 -6.95
N ILE A 34 0.47 -1.82 -7.03
CA ILE A 34 0.30 -0.45 -6.55
C ILE A 34 -0.32 0.35 -7.69
N ARG A 35 -1.51 0.89 -7.46
CA ARG A 35 -2.25 1.67 -8.46
C ARG A 35 -1.99 3.16 -8.35
N GLU A 36 -1.87 3.66 -7.12
CA GLU A 36 -1.64 5.08 -6.86
C GLU A 36 -0.87 5.28 -5.55
N ILE A 37 0.00 6.28 -5.51
CA ILE A 37 0.66 6.75 -4.28
C ILE A 37 0.01 8.06 -3.86
N LEU A 38 -0.74 8.03 -2.76
CA LEU A 38 -1.46 9.19 -2.24
C LEU A 38 -0.55 10.05 -1.35
N ALA A 39 0.27 9.40 -0.52
CA ALA A 39 1.23 10.05 0.36
C ALA A 39 2.43 9.14 0.61
N LYS A 40 3.63 9.73 0.69
CA LYS A 40 4.88 9.07 1.04
C LYS A 40 5.89 10.11 1.56
N PRO A 41 6.71 9.80 2.57
CA PRO A 41 7.81 10.67 3.00
C PRO A 41 8.81 10.94 1.86
N ARG A 42 9.24 12.20 1.68
CA ARG A 42 10.26 12.59 0.69
C ARG A 42 11.67 12.20 1.09
N LYS A 43 11.93 12.15 2.40
CA LYS A 43 13.16 11.70 3.04
C LYS A 43 12.76 11.01 4.35
N THR A 44 13.53 10.02 4.74
CA THR A 44 13.34 9.26 5.98
C THR A 44 14.65 9.27 6.73
#